data_AF-A0A495IXI1-F1
#
_entry.id   AF-A0A495IXI1-F1
#
_cell.length_a   1.000
_cell.length_b   1.000
_cell.length_c   1.000
_cell.angle_alpha   90.00
_cell.angle_beta   90.00
_cell.angle_gamma   90.00
#
_symmetry.space_group_name_H-M   'P 1'
#
loop_
_entity.id
_entity.type
_entity.pdbx_description
1 polymer ?
#
loop_
_entity_poly.entity_id
_entity_poly.type
_entity_poly.pdbx_seq_one_letter_code
_entity_poly.pdbx_strand_id
1 'polypeptide(L)'
;MKSRFLFPGYCRYIGYLLGIPGFVLGYFVLYQNYEIPGFVLRLRATDTLFLKALENFTNELALTLVIVGLLLVAFSKVKQEDELTGKIRLNALYWAILVNYGFYLLFTILMFVPSSNQHSGFGFFDNYLDFTIYNLFVPLLIFILRFYYLLYQNKNEYNIKAVRYLTNKPYRFIGKWLSIIIICFLIVNRVFPLKVNFLESTFIVLPISLLIWAYSKEKTEDEYINATRLEAMQVAVYVNYVILLVSNILFYSSDFLEIQLLNLITIPLIFIVWFQYKLHSTNNESHLKKTTTLAL
;
A
#
# COMPACT_ATOMS: atom_id res chain seq x y z
N MET A 1 6.27 -17.94 -15.87
CA MET A 1 5.05 -18.01 -15.02
C MET A 1 3.91 -17.25 -15.70
N LYS A 2 2.75 -17.87 -15.94
CA LYS A 2 1.60 -17.19 -16.60
C LYS A 2 1.05 -16.07 -15.69
N SER A 3 0.86 -14.87 -16.24
CA SER A 3 0.28 -13.73 -15.51
C SER A 3 -1.19 -13.97 -15.19
N ARG A 4 -1.50 -14.34 -13.94
CA ARG A 4 -2.86 -14.72 -13.52
C ARG A 4 -3.79 -13.54 -13.22
N PHE A 5 -3.27 -12.32 -13.05
CA PHE A 5 -4.05 -11.16 -12.59
C PHE A 5 -3.73 -9.88 -13.38
N LEU A 6 -4.06 -9.82 -14.67
CA LEU A 6 -3.92 -8.60 -15.47
C LEU A 6 -5.21 -8.29 -16.22
N PHE A 7 -5.56 -7.01 -16.29
CA PHE A 7 -6.68 -6.52 -17.08
C PHE A 7 -6.35 -6.53 -18.58
N PRO A 8 -7.36 -6.66 -19.46
CA PRO A 8 -7.17 -6.47 -20.90
C PRO A 8 -6.50 -5.13 -21.24
N GLY A 9 -5.77 -5.08 -22.36
CA GLY A 9 -5.00 -3.89 -22.75
C GLY A 9 -5.84 -2.63 -22.92
N TYR A 10 -7.12 -2.76 -23.32
CA TYR A 10 -8.03 -1.62 -23.49
C TYR A 10 -8.40 -0.94 -22.16
N CYS A 11 -8.35 -1.66 -21.03
CA CYS A 11 -8.63 -1.10 -19.71
C CYS A 11 -7.67 0.05 -19.35
N ARG A 12 -6.50 0.11 -19.97
CA ARG A 12 -5.55 1.22 -19.79
C ARG A 12 -6.15 2.56 -20.19
N TYR A 13 -6.84 2.61 -21.33
CA TYR A 13 -7.45 3.85 -21.83
C TYR A 13 -8.60 4.29 -20.94
N ILE A 14 -9.40 3.33 -20.45
CA ILE A 14 -10.43 3.58 -19.44
C ILE A 14 -9.78 4.10 -18.15
N GLY A 15 -8.65 3.52 -17.76
CA GLY A 15 -7.89 3.95 -16.60
C GLY A 15 -7.44 5.41 -16.67
N TYR A 16 -6.91 5.86 -17.81
CA TYR A 16 -6.60 7.28 -18.02
C TYR A 16 -7.84 8.16 -18.05
N LEU A 17 -8.92 7.69 -18.70
CA LEU A 17 -10.19 8.39 -18.76
C LEU A 17 -10.82 8.60 -17.38
N LEU A 18 -10.62 7.68 -16.43
CA LEU A 18 -11.11 7.82 -15.04
C LEU A 18 -10.11 8.56 -14.16
N GLY A 19 -8.83 8.20 -14.24
CA GLY A 19 -7.79 8.72 -13.35
C GLY A 19 -7.54 10.21 -13.54
N ILE A 20 -7.50 10.71 -14.79
CA ILE A 20 -7.21 12.13 -15.06
C ILE A 20 -8.33 13.03 -14.51
N PRO A 21 -9.62 12.81 -14.84
CA PRO A 21 -10.72 13.57 -14.22
C PRO A 21 -10.78 13.37 -12.70
N GLY A 22 -10.46 12.16 -12.20
CA GLY A 22 -10.37 11.90 -10.77
C GLY A 22 -9.33 12.79 -10.07
N PHE A 23 -8.15 12.96 -10.67
CA PHE A 23 -7.11 13.88 -10.14
C PHE A 23 -7.55 15.33 -10.20
N VAL A 24 -8.19 15.76 -11.29
CA VAL A 24 -8.72 17.12 -11.44
C VAL A 24 -9.78 17.39 -10.37
N LEU A 25 -10.73 16.46 -10.19
CA LEU A 25 -11.77 16.57 -9.16
C LEU A 25 -11.14 16.56 -7.76
N GLY A 26 -10.20 15.65 -7.48
CA GLY A 26 -9.49 15.58 -6.21
C GLY A 26 -8.75 16.87 -5.87
N TYR A 27 -8.14 17.53 -6.86
CA TYR A 27 -7.52 18.84 -6.68
C TYR A 27 -8.56 19.90 -6.27
N PHE A 28 -9.69 19.99 -6.97
CA PHE A 28 -10.75 20.94 -6.62
C PHE A 28 -11.35 20.67 -5.23
N VAL A 29 -11.55 19.40 -4.88
CA VAL A 29 -12.06 19.01 -3.56
C VAL A 29 -11.08 19.43 -2.46
N LEU A 30 -9.79 19.07 -2.57
CA LEU A 30 -8.82 19.28 -1.50
C LEU A 30 -8.41 20.75 -1.32
N TYR A 31 -8.29 21.53 -2.39
CA TYR A 31 -7.74 22.89 -2.31
C TYR A 31 -8.77 24.00 -2.50
N GLN A 32 -9.91 23.72 -3.15
CA GLN A 32 -10.95 24.71 -3.42
C GLN A 32 -12.22 24.43 -2.62
N ASN A 33 -12.23 23.41 -1.75
CA ASN A 33 -13.41 22.92 -1.02
C ASN A 33 -14.60 22.71 -1.96
N TYR A 34 -14.33 22.21 -3.17
CA TYR A 34 -15.36 22.01 -4.18
C TYR A 34 -16.22 20.79 -3.83
N GLU A 35 -17.53 21.01 -3.89
CA GLU A 35 -18.55 20.00 -3.68
C GLU A 35 -19.50 20.01 -4.88
N ILE A 36 -19.79 18.84 -5.47
CA ILE A 36 -20.77 18.74 -6.55
C ILE A 36 -22.15 19.09 -5.99
N PRO A 37 -22.84 20.12 -6.52
CA PRO A 37 -24.16 20.51 -6.04
C PRO A 37 -25.16 19.36 -6.18
N GLY A 38 -25.87 19.04 -5.10
CA GLY A 38 -26.86 17.97 -5.08
C GLY A 38 -26.30 16.54 -5.00
N PHE A 39 -24.97 16.37 -4.96
CA PHE A 39 -24.34 15.05 -4.75
C PHE A 39 -24.23 14.70 -3.27
N VAL A 40 -25.38 14.70 -2.60
CA VAL A 40 -25.49 14.61 -1.14
C VAL A 40 -26.40 13.43 -0.78
N LEU A 41 -25.96 12.59 0.15
CA LEU A 41 -26.77 11.48 0.67
C LEU A 41 -27.10 11.74 2.14
N ARG A 42 -28.33 11.39 2.54
CA ARG A 42 -28.72 11.43 3.96
C ARG A 42 -28.28 10.14 4.65
N LEU A 43 -27.20 10.23 5.43
CA LEU A 43 -26.64 9.09 6.17
C LEU A 43 -27.20 9.00 7.60
N ARG A 44 -27.75 10.09 8.15
CA ARG A 44 -28.26 10.13 9.53
C ARG A 44 -29.66 10.73 9.64
N ALA A 45 -30.38 10.32 10.68
CA ALA A 45 -31.70 10.86 10.99
C ALA A 45 -31.64 12.34 11.42
N THR A 46 -30.62 12.72 12.20
CA THR A 46 -30.44 14.09 12.69
C THR A 46 -28.99 14.52 12.58
N ASP A 47 -28.79 15.83 12.48
CA ASP A 47 -27.48 16.43 12.66
C ASP A 47 -26.99 16.17 14.10
N THR A 48 -25.70 15.98 14.25
CA THR A 48 -25.01 15.96 15.54
C THR A 48 -24.00 17.11 15.56
N LEU A 49 -23.49 17.47 16.74
CA LEU A 49 -22.57 18.62 16.92
C LEU A 49 -21.36 18.62 15.96
N PHE A 50 -20.92 17.45 15.50
CA PHE A 50 -19.75 17.29 14.66
C PHE A 50 -20.03 16.60 13.32
N LEU A 51 -21.21 16.03 13.12
CA LEU A 51 -21.56 15.28 11.90
C LEU A 51 -22.92 15.71 11.37
N LYS A 52 -22.96 16.08 10.10
CA LYS A 52 -24.20 16.46 9.40
C LYS A 52 -24.97 15.21 8.98
N ALA A 53 -26.29 15.32 8.92
CA ALA A 53 -27.17 14.26 8.43
C ALA A 53 -27.04 14.07 6.92
N LEU A 54 -26.74 15.16 6.21
CA LEU A 54 -26.49 15.22 4.77
C LEU A 54 -24.99 15.42 4.55
N GLU A 55 -24.35 14.43 3.93
CA GLU A 55 -22.92 14.47 3.59
C GLU A 55 -22.73 14.42 2.07
N ASN A 56 -21.77 15.19 1.58
CA ASN A 56 -21.43 15.26 0.16
C ASN A 56 -20.41 14.17 -0.18
N PHE A 57 -20.61 13.46 -1.29
CA PHE A 57 -19.81 12.29 -1.66
C PHE A 57 -18.68 12.60 -2.67
N THR A 58 -18.40 13.89 -2.90
CA THR A 58 -17.49 14.31 -3.98
C THR A 58 -16.06 13.83 -3.74
N ASN A 59 -15.60 13.80 -2.49
CA ASN A 59 -14.28 13.29 -2.10
C ASN A 59 -14.18 11.77 -2.31
N GLU A 60 -15.19 10.98 -1.93
CA GLU A 60 -15.23 9.53 -2.12
C GLU A 60 -15.24 9.18 -3.61
N LEU A 61 -16.00 9.95 -4.41
CA LEU A 61 -16.02 9.83 -5.86
C LEU A 61 -14.64 10.14 -6.45
N ALA A 62 -14.01 11.24 -6.06
CA ALA A 62 -12.68 11.61 -6.52
C ALA A 62 -11.65 10.53 -6.20
N LEU A 63 -11.63 10.04 -4.96
CA LEU A 63 -10.73 8.96 -4.55
C LEU A 63 -10.99 7.67 -5.34
N THR A 64 -12.26 7.29 -5.52
CA THR A 64 -12.62 6.10 -6.30
C THR A 64 -12.13 6.21 -7.74
N LEU A 65 -12.36 7.35 -8.40
CA LEU A 65 -11.91 7.59 -9.77
C LEU A 65 -10.39 7.52 -9.90
N VAL A 66 -9.65 8.12 -8.96
CA VAL A 66 -8.18 8.06 -8.93
C VAL A 66 -7.70 6.63 -8.74
N ILE A 67 -8.15 5.94 -7.69
CA ILE A 67 -7.65 4.59 -7.35
C ILE A 67 -8.03 3.58 -8.43
N VAL A 68 -9.29 3.56 -8.89
CA VAL A 68 -9.73 2.66 -9.97
C VAL A 68 -9.00 2.99 -11.26
N GLY A 69 -8.88 4.28 -11.61
CA GLY A 69 -8.15 4.74 -12.79
C GLY A 69 -6.70 4.25 -12.80
N LEU A 70 -5.98 4.46 -11.70
CA LEU A 70 -4.60 4.03 -11.54
C LEU A 70 -4.46 2.51 -11.55
N LEU A 71 -5.31 1.75 -10.86
CA LEU A 71 -5.27 0.29 -10.87
C LEU A 71 -5.45 -0.27 -12.29
N LEU A 72 -6.39 0.28 -13.07
CA LEU A 72 -6.62 -0.12 -14.45
C LEU A 72 -5.40 0.20 -15.34
N VAL A 73 -4.76 1.35 -15.17
CA VAL A 73 -3.52 1.69 -15.90
C VAL A 73 -2.40 0.73 -15.50
N ALA A 74 -2.18 0.56 -14.20
CA ALA A 74 -1.06 -0.15 -13.61
C ALA A 74 -1.04 -1.65 -13.91
N PHE A 75 -2.22 -2.28 -13.95
CA PHE A 75 -2.35 -3.73 -14.13
C PHE A 75 -2.97 -4.13 -15.48
N SER A 76 -2.96 -3.21 -16.46
CA SER A 76 -3.32 -3.52 -17.85
C SER A 76 -2.21 -4.27 -18.60
N LYS A 77 -2.60 -5.26 -19.42
CA LYS A 77 -1.68 -5.97 -20.32
C LYS A 77 -1.00 -5.03 -21.32
N VAL A 78 0.28 -5.27 -21.58
CA VAL A 78 1.03 -4.62 -22.67
C VAL A 78 0.82 -5.42 -23.98
N LYS A 79 1.06 -4.81 -25.15
CA LYS A 79 0.87 -5.45 -26.47
C LYS A 79 1.57 -6.81 -26.60
N GLN A 80 2.77 -6.93 -26.07
CA GLN A 80 3.51 -8.19 -25.94
C GLN A 80 3.70 -8.44 -24.45
N GLU A 81 3.06 -9.50 -23.95
CA GLU A 81 3.13 -9.89 -22.55
C GLU A 81 3.91 -11.20 -22.47
N ASP A 82 5.19 -11.10 -22.11
CA ASP A 82 6.10 -12.22 -21.93
C ASP A 82 6.48 -12.39 -20.45
N GLU A 83 7.32 -13.38 -20.15
CA GLU A 83 7.77 -13.64 -18.78
C GLU A 83 8.62 -12.50 -18.21
N LEU A 84 9.41 -11.85 -19.07
CA LEU A 84 10.26 -10.72 -18.70
C LEU A 84 9.40 -9.53 -18.24
N THR A 85 8.36 -9.18 -19.00
CA THR A 85 7.39 -8.13 -18.66
C THR A 85 6.72 -8.41 -17.32
N GLY A 86 6.36 -9.67 -17.08
CA GLY A 86 5.86 -10.14 -15.78
C GLY A 86 6.84 -9.86 -14.64
N LYS A 87 8.11 -10.26 -14.80
CA LYS A 87 9.17 -10.02 -13.81
C LYS A 87 9.44 -8.52 -13.59
N ILE A 88 9.48 -7.72 -14.65
CA ILE A 88 9.65 -6.25 -14.57
C ILE A 88 8.50 -5.64 -13.78
N ARG A 89 7.26 -6.07 -14.03
CA ARG A 89 6.08 -5.56 -13.32
C ARG A 89 6.15 -5.83 -11.83
N LEU A 90 6.42 -7.07 -11.44
CA LEU A 90 6.54 -7.44 -10.03
C LEU A 90 7.68 -6.68 -9.34
N ASN A 91 8.83 -6.58 -10.01
CA ASN A 91 9.97 -5.81 -9.50
C ASN A 91 9.61 -4.33 -9.32
N ALA A 92 8.94 -3.71 -10.31
CA ALA A 92 8.47 -2.34 -10.24
C ALA A 92 7.49 -2.09 -9.10
N LEU A 93 6.54 -3.01 -8.89
CA LEU A 93 5.60 -2.90 -7.80
C LEU A 93 6.31 -2.96 -6.43
N TYR A 94 7.22 -3.92 -6.28
CA TYR A 94 7.98 -4.09 -5.04
C TYR A 94 8.84 -2.86 -4.69
N TRP A 95 9.49 -2.26 -5.69
CA TRP A 95 10.24 -1.01 -5.52
C TRP A 95 9.33 0.19 -5.25
N ALA A 96 8.14 0.25 -5.85
CA ALA A 96 7.22 1.34 -5.62
C ALA A 96 6.74 1.39 -4.17
N ILE A 97 6.43 0.22 -3.58
CA ILE A 97 6.12 0.11 -2.16
C ILE A 97 7.30 0.55 -1.30
N LEU A 98 8.51 0.05 -1.59
CA LEU A 98 9.72 0.44 -0.84
C LEU A 98 9.97 1.95 -0.88
N VAL A 99 9.88 2.57 -2.05
CA VAL A 99 10.14 3.99 -2.24
C VAL A 99 9.07 4.83 -1.56
N ASN A 100 7.78 4.46 -1.70
CA ASN A 100 6.68 5.13 -1.02
C ASN A 100 6.87 5.15 0.50
N TYR A 101 7.23 4.00 1.08
CA TYR A 101 7.48 3.95 2.51
C TYR A 101 8.81 4.56 2.95
N GLY A 102 9.80 4.64 2.04
CA GLY A 102 11.00 5.44 2.24
C GLY A 102 10.66 6.93 2.39
N PHE A 103 9.77 7.45 1.53
CA PHE A 103 9.22 8.80 1.68
C PHE A 103 8.42 8.97 2.98
N TYR A 104 7.59 7.99 3.34
CA TYR A 104 6.86 8.00 4.62
C TYR A 104 7.80 8.08 5.83
N LEU A 105 8.88 7.29 5.83
CA LEU A 105 9.87 7.32 6.90
C LEU A 105 10.60 8.65 6.95
N LEU A 106 11.02 9.18 5.80
CA LEU A 106 11.67 10.49 5.71
C LEU A 106 10.75 11.58 6.27
N PHE A 107 9.49 11.59 5.84
CA PHE A 107 8.49 12.55 6.31
C PHE A 107 8.28 12.44 7.82
N THR A 108 8.15 11.22 8.35
CA THR A 108 8.04 10.98 9.79
C THR A 108 9.23 11.58 10.54
N ILE A 109 10.46 11.35 10.09
CA ILE A 109 11.67 11.90 10.74
C ILE A 109 11.66 13.43 10.70
N LEU A 110 11.30 14.04 9.57
CA LEU A 110 11.25 15.50 9.42
C LEU A 110 10.22 16.14 10.37
N MET A 111 9.09 15.49 10.63
CA MET A 111 8.08 15.95 11.59
C MET A 111 8.56 15.90 13.05
N PHE A 112 9.48 14.98 13.39
CA PHE A 112 10.04 14.90 14.74
C PHE A 112 11.15 15.93 15.02
N VAL A 113 11.65 16.63 14.00
CA VAL A 113 12.62 17.72 14.20
C VAL A 113 11.86 18.97 14.65
N PRO A 114 12.05 19.46 15.90
CA PRO A 114 11.35 20.65 16.37
C PRO A 114 11.91 21.88 15.63
N SER A 115 11.28 22.27 14.54
CA SER A 115 11.57 23.52 13.83
C SER A 115 10.35 24.42 13.90
N SER A 116 10.54 25.58 14.54
CA SER A 116 9.51 26.57 14.88
C SER A 116 8.79 27.20 13.69
N ASN A 117 9.18 26.89 12.44
CA ASN A 117 8.57 27.40 11.21
C ASN A 117 8.51 26.31 10.13
N GLN A 118 7.86 25.19 10.42
CA GLN A 118 7.62 24.13 9.43
C GLN A 118 6.41 24.47 8.55
N HIS A 119 6.43 25.64 7.90
CA HIS A 119 5.76 25.77 6.60
C HIS A 119 6.83 25.35 5.60
N SER A 120 6.78 24.10 5.20
CA SER A 120 7.57 23.71 4.05
C SER A 120 7.10 24.60 2.90
N GLY A 121 8.00 25.24 2.13
CA GLY A 121 7.59 26.12 1.01
C GLY A 121 6.70 25.42 -0.04
N PHE A 122 6.52 24.11 0.11
CA PHE A 122 5.51 23.26 -0.48
C PHE A 122 4.43 22.94 0.56
N GLY A 123 3.42 23.80 0.75
CA GLY A 123 2.34 23.62 1.73
C GLY A 123 1.48 22.34 1.58
N PHE A 124 1.84 21.48 0.63
CA PHE A 124 1.34 20.12 0.45
C PHE A 124 1.66 19.17 1.62
N PHE A 125 2.69 19.46 2.44
CA PHE A 125 3.21 18.54 3.47
C PHE A 125 3.17 19.11 4.89
N ASP A 126 2.38 20.15 5.13
CA ASP A 126 2.41 20.86 6.41
C ASP A 126 1.73 20.06 7.54
N ASN A 127 0.88 19.07 7.22
CA ASN A 127 0.26 18.17 8.21
C ASN A 127 0.47 16.68 7.89
N TYR A 128 0.50 15.85 8.95
CA TYR A 128 0.64 14.40 8.83
C TYR A 128 -0.55 13.72 8.12
N LEU A 129 -1.76 14.25 8.30
CA LEU A 129 -2.96 13.72 7.65
C LEU A 129 -2.89 13.89 6.13
N ASP A 130 -2.40 15.03 5.64
CA ASP A 130 -2.25 15.30 4.21
C ASP A 130 -1.30 14.28 3.56
N PHE A 131 -0.16 14.00 4.20
CA PHE A 131 0.76 12.96 3.73
C PHE A 131 0.07 11.59 3.62
N THR A 132 -0.75 11.23 4.61
CA THR A 132 -1.47 9.96 4.63
C THR A 132 -2.48 9.88 3.48
N ILE A 133 -3.05 10.99 3.03
CA ILE A 133 -3.97 11.04 1.86
C ILE A 133 -3.21 10.71 0.59
N TYR A 134 -2.06 11.33 0.37
CA TYR A 134 -1.26 11.04 -0.82
C TYR A 134 -0.74 9.59 -0.82
N ASN A 135 -0.47 9.01 0.35
CA ASN A 135 -0.02 7.61 0.46
C ASN A 135 -1.01 6.61 -0.16
N LEU A 136 -2.29 6.95 -0.29
CA LEU A 136 -3.28 6.08 -0.91
C LEU A 136 -2.98 5.81 -2.38
N PHE A 137 -2.51 6.80 -3.14
CA PHE A 137 -2.34 6.68 -4.60
C PHE A 137 -0.89 6.80 -5.08
N VAL A 138 -0.01 7.42 -4.30
CA VAL A 138 1.43 7.57 -4.63
C VAL A 138 2.13 6.23 -4.92
N PRO A 139 1.89 5.13 -4.18
CA PRO A 139 2.50 3.83 -4.52
C PRO A 139 2.14 3.37 -5.94
N LEU A 140 0.89 3.56 -6.37
CA LEU A 140 0.47 3.22 -7.73
C LEU A 140 1.12 4.12 -8.78
N LEU A 141 1.25 5.42 -8.51
CA LEU A 141 1.95 6.34 -9.40
C LEU A 141 3.42 5.96 -9.57
N ILE A 142 4.15 5.73 -8.47
CA ILE A 142 5.56 5.32 -8.52
C ILE A 142 5.69 3.99 -9.28
N PHE A 143 4.77 3.06 -9.06
CA PHE A 143 4.73 1.78 -9.76
C PHE A 143 4.55 1.97 -11.27
N ILE A 144 3.54 2.72 -11.71
CA ILE A 144 3.27 3.02 -13.12
C ILE A 144 4.51 3.64 -13.76
N LEU A 145 5.04 4.71 -13.17
CA LEU A 145 6.21 5.43 -13.69
C LEU A 145 7.41 4.50 -13.85
N ARG A 146 7.75 3.75 -12.79
CA ARG A 146 8.90 2.83 -12.81
C ARG A 146 8.69 1.68 -13.80
N PHE A 147 7.48 1.14 -13.89
CA PHE A 147 7.16 0.05 -14.81
C PHE A 147 7.38 0.47 -16.27
N TYR A 148 6.81 1.61 -16.68
CA TYR A 148 7.00 2.11 -18.05
C TYR A 148 8.43 2.58 -18.32
N TYR A 149 9.10 3.17 -17.34
CA TYR A 149 10.52 3.51 -17.45
C TYR A 149 11.38 2.27 -17.74
N LEU A 150 11.19 1.18 -16.98
CA LEU A 150 11.93 -0.06 -17.19
C LEU A 150 11.55 -0.77 -18.49
N LEU A 151 10.30 -0.67 -18.92
CA LEU A 151 9.86 -1.22 -20.21
C LEU A 151 10.51 -0.46 -21.39
N TYR A 152 10.72 0.85 -21.24
CA TYR A 152 11.41 1.67 -22.24
C TYR A 152 12.92 1.32 -22.30
N GLN A 153 13.55 1.15 -21.14
CA GLN A 153 14.98 0.85 -21.03
C GLN A 153 15.34 -0.59 -21.46
N ASN A 154 14.56 -1.60 -21.05
CA ASN A 154 14.93 -3.00 -21.17
C ASN A 154 14.42 -3.69 -22.45
N LYS A 155 14.28 -2.97 -23.58
CA LYS A 155 13.83 -3.60 -24.84
C LYS A 155 14.76 -4.70 -25.34
N ASN A 156 16.05 -4.68 -24.95
CA ASN A 156 17.09 -5.56 -25.50
C ASN A 156 17.92 -6.33 -24.45
N GLU A 157 17.73 -6.10 -23.14
CA GLU A 157 18.55 -6.73 -22.08
C GLU A 157 17.71 -7.46 -21.03
N TYR A 158 18.02 -8.74 -20.81
CA TYR A 158 17.35 -9.63 -19.86
C TYR A 158 17.85 -9.48 -18.40
N ASN A 159 18.55 -8.39 -18.05
CA ASN A 159 19.22 -8.26 -16.76
C ASN A 159 18.46 -7.32 -15.81
N ILE A 160 17.39 -7.83 -15.20
CA ILE A 160 16.68 -7.11 -14.13
C ILE A 160 17.54 -7.20 -12.87
N LYS A 161 18.02 -6.04 -12.37
CA LYS A 161 18.72 -5.97 -11.09
C LYS A 161 17.88 -6.62 -9.99
N ALA A 162 18.48 -7.58 -9.29
CA ALA A 162 17.86 -8.23 -8.15
C ALA A 162 17.44 -7.19 -7.10
N VAL A 163 16.30 -7.44 -6.46
CA VAL A 163 15.81 -6.61 -5.37
C VAL A 163 16.80 -6.71 -4.20
N ARG A 164 17.17 -5.57 -3.62
CA ARG A 164 18.08 -5.54 -2.47
C ARG A 164 17.26 -5.71 -1.18
N TYR A 165 17.64 -6.71 -0.39
CA TYR A 165 17.01 -7.04 0.88
C TYR A 165 17.93 -6.68 2.06
N LEU A 166 17.34 -6.38 3.21
CA LEU A 166 18.06 -6.21 4.47
C LEU A 166 18.62 -7.56 4.94
N THR A 167 19.81 -7.56 5.54
CA THR A 167 20.42 -8.76 6.10
C THR A 167 19.49 -9.42 7.13
N ASN A 168 19.47 -10.75 7.21
CA ASN A 168 18.59 -11.47 8.13
C ASN A 168 18.80 -11.02 9.59
N LYS A 169 20.02 -11.17 10.11
CA LYS A 169 20.38 -10.65 11.44
C LYS A 169 21.11 -9.29 11.29
N PRO A 170 20.78 -8.26 12.09
CA PRO A 170 19.79 -8.25 13.18
C PRO A 170 18.37 -7.80 12.73
N TYR A 171 18.21 -7.30 11.51
CA TYR A 171 16.99 -6.58 11.07
C TYR A 171 15.71 -7.41 11.18
N ARG A 172 15.73 -8.69 10.80
CA ARG A 172 14.55 -9.55 10.88
C ARG A 172 14.07 -9.76 12.30
N PHE A 173 15.01 -9.98 13.21
CA PHE A 173 14.71 -10.18 14.63
C PHE A 173 14.09 -8.90 15.21
N ILE A 174 14.72 -7.75 14.95
CA ILE A 174 14.24 -6.44 15.39
C ILE A 174 12.85 -6.16 14.83
N GLY A 175 12.66 -6.24 13.50
CA GLY A 175 11.38 -5.94 12.85
C GLY A 175 10.24 -6.80 13.37
N LYS A 176 10.46 -8.12 13.51
CA LYS A 176 9.45 -9.06 13.99
C LYS A 176 9.02 -8.75 15.43
N TRP A 177 9.98 -8.67 16.35
CA TRP A 177 9.65 -8.45 17.77
C TRP A 177 9.11 -7.04 18.03
N LEU A 178 9.68 -6.02 17.38
CA LEU A 178 9.20 -4.64 17.48
C LEU A 178 7.75 -4.54 17.00
N SER A 179 7.41 -5.13 15.85
CA SER A 179 6.03 -5.13 15.33
C SER A 179 5.07 -5.81 16.31
N ILE A 180 5.45 -6.97 16.87
CA ILE A 180 4.61 -7.71 17.83
C ILE A 180 4.39 -6.89 19.10
N ILE A 181 5.45 -6.31 19.67
CA ILE A 181 5.35 -5.49 20.89
C ILE A 181 4.42 -4.29 20.66
N ILE A 182 4.56 -3.60 19.53
CA ILE A 182 3.72 -2.46 19.17
C ILE A 182 2.26 -2.88 19.01
N ILE A 183 1.99 -3.99 18.31
CA ILE A 183 0.62 -4.49 18.14
C ILE A 183 0.01 -4.89 19.48
N CYS A 184 0.78 -5.58 20.34
CA CYS A 184 0.33 -5.92 21.70
C CYS A 184 0.02 -4.66 22.53
N PHE A 185 0.87 -3.63 22.46
CA PHE A 185 0.62 -2.37 23.13
C PHE A 185 -0.66 -1.68 22.64
N LEU A 186 -0.91 -1.65 21.32
CA LEU A 186 -2.14 -1.10 20.74
C LEU A 186 -3.38 -1.86 21.23
N ILE A 187 -3.34 -3.20 21.27
CA ILE A 187 -4.45 -4.03 21.75
C ILE A 187 -4.71 -3.78 23.25
N VAL A 188 -3.66 -3.76 24.07
CA VAL A 188 -3.78 -3.51 25.51
C VAL A 188 -4.37 -2.13 25.76
N ASN A 189 -3.93 -1.10 25.03
CA ASN A 189 -4.46 0.24 25.18
C ASN A 189 -5.96 0.34 24.79
N ARG A 190 -6.40 -0.43 23.79
CA ARG A 190 -7.82 -0.50 23.41
C ARG A 190 -8.70 -1.18 24.48
N VAL A 191 -8.18 -2.14 25.22
CA VAL A 191 -8.91 -2.83 26.31
C VAL A 191 -8.83 -2.05 27.63
N PHE A 192 -7.64 -1.52 27.94
CA PHE A 192 -7.35 -0.73 29.13
C PHE A 192 -6.85 0.64 28.67
N PRO A 193 -7.75 1.65 28.57
CA PRO A 193 -7.37 2.97 28.07
C PRO A 193 -6.40 3.63 29.04
N LEU A 194 -5.10 3.51 28.72
CA LEU A 194 -4.06 4.23 29.44
C LEU A 194 -4.16 5.70 29.02
N LYS A 195 -4.16 6.63 29.98
CA LYS A 195 -4.19 8.10 29.76
C LYS A 195 -2.89 8.65 29.15
N VAL A 196 -2.23 7.90 28.27
CA VAL A 196 -0.95 8.30 27.66
C VAL A 196 -1.18 8.60 26.18
N ASN A 197 -0.73 9.78 25.74
CA ASN A 197 -0.89 10.30 24.38
C ASN A 197 -0.06 9.55 23.31
N PHE A 198 0.50 8.38 23.62
CA PHE A 198 1.40 7.64 22.72
C PHE A 198 0.69 6.90 21.57
N LEU A 199 -0.64 6.88 21.54
CA LEU A 199 -1.40 6.12 20.53
C LEU A 199 -1.08 6.57 19.11
N GLU A 200 -1.15 7.88 18.83
CA GLU A 200 -0.89 8.43 17.50
C GLU A 200 0.53 8.10 17.04
N SER A 201 1.54 8.39 17.87
CA SER A 201 2.94 8.06 17.57
C SER A 201 3.17 6.57 17.32
N THR A 202 2.39 5.71 17.96
CA THR A 202 2.51 4.25 17.81
C THR A 202 1.99 3.78 16.45
N PHE A 203 0.86 4.31 15.99
CA PHE A 203 0.34 4.04 14.64
C PHE A 203 1.32 4.50 13.55
N ILE A 204 2.04 5.60 13.79
CA ILE A 204 3.01 6.13 12.84
C ILE A 204 4.23 5.18 12.69
N VAL A 205 4.72 4.63 13.80
CA VAL A 205 5.95 3.79 13.82
C VAL A 205 5.67 2.35 13.36
N LEU A 206 4.44 1.85 13.53
CA LEU A 206 4.10 0.47 13.20
C LEU A 206 4.38 0.08 11.72
N PRO A 207 3.96 0.83 10.69
CA PRO A 207 4.29 0.54 9.30
C PRO A 207 5.81 0.35 9.05
N ILE A 208 6.64 1.16 9.70
CA ILE A 208 8.11 1.10 9.58
C ILE A 208 8.63 -0.21 10.14
N SER A 209 8.17 -0.60 11.33
CA SER A 209 8.57 -1.87 11.96
C SER A 209 8.18 -3.10 11.12
N LEU A 210 6.97 -3.07 10.53
CA LEU A 210 6.49 -4.12 9.64
C LEU A 210 7.29 -4.18 8.34
N LEU A 211 7.73 -3.05 7.80
CA LEU A 211 8.59 -3.04 6.60
C LEU A 211 9.97 -3.59 6.85
N ILE A 212 10.58 -3.28 8.00
CA ILE A 212 11.86 -3.87 8.38
C ILE A 212 11.74 -5.40 8.41
N TRP A 213 10.63 -5.92 8.93
CA TRP A 213 10.34 -7.35 8.88
C TRP A 213 10.12 -7.82 7.43
N ALA A 214 9.24 -7.16 6.67
CA ALA A 214 8.86 -7.52 5.30
C ALA A 214 10.03 -7.48 4.29
N TYR A 215 11.05 -6.65 4.50
CA TYR A 215 12.19 -6.50 3.59
C TYR A 215 13.48 -7.18 4.10
N SER A 216 13.40 -7.93 5.20
CA SER A 216 14.50 -8.75 5.71
C SER A 216 14.61 -10.11 5.01
N LYS A 217 15.84 -10.53 4.72
CA LYS A 217 16.15 -11.83 4.10
C LYS A 217 15.73 -13.01 4.97
N GLU A 218 15.43 -14.13 4.31
CA GLU A 218 15.39 -15.45 4.96
C GLU A 218 16.80 -15.93 5.33
N LYS A 219 16.90 -17.06 6.07
CA LYS A 219 18.21 -17.65 6.40
C LYS A 219 18.94 -18.12 5.14
N THR A 220 18.18 -18.67 4.22
CA THR A 220 18.58 -19.08 2.89
C THR A 220 17.67 -18.36 1.91
N GLU A 221 18.25 -17.56 1.00
CA GLU A 221 17.49 -16.81 0.00
C GLU A 221 17.80 -17.43 -1.37
N ASP A 222 16.83 -18.14 -1.95
CA ASP A 222 16.91 -18.74 -3.27
C ASP A 222 16.01 -17.98 -4.28
N GLU A 223 16.06 -18.38 -5.55
CA GLU A 223 15.23 -17.75 -6.60
C GLU A 223 13.73 -17.93 -6.33
N TYR A 224 13.34 -19.07 -5.74
CA TYR A 224 11.95 -19.38 -5.44
C TYR A 224 11.37 -18.45 -4.35
N ILE A 225 12.11 -18.21 -3.27
CA ILE A 225 11.74 -17.29 -2.20
C ILE A 225 11.62 -15.89 -2.77
N ASN A 226 12.59 -15.45 -3.58
CA ASN A 226 12.56 -14.15 -4.24
C ASN A 226 11.31 -13.98 -5.13
N ALA A 227 10.98 -14.97 -5.95
CA ALA A 227 9.75 -14.97 -6.75
C ALA A 227 8.49 -14.95 -5.86
N THR A 228 8.49 -15.73 -4.77
CA THR A 228 7.39 -15.80 -3.81
C THR A 228 7.14 -14.45 -3.12
N ARG A 229 8.19 -13.71 -2.76
CA ARG A 229 8.07 -12.34 -2.22
C ARG A 229 7.41 -11.40 -3.22
N LEU A 230 7.93 -11.39 -4.44
CA LEU A 230 7.41 -10.55 -5.51
C LEU A 230 5.91 -10.78 -5.74
N GLU A 231 5.49 -12.06 -5.81
CA GLU A 231 4.08 -12.42 -5.91
C GLU A 231 3.27 -12.04 -4.67
N ALA A 232 3.81 -12.26 -3.47
CA ALA A 232 3.15 -11.87 -2.22
C ALA A 232 2.89 -10.36 -2.15
N MET A 233 3.83 -9.55 -2.66
CA MET A 233 3.66 -8.10 -2.73
C MET A 233 2.53 -7.71 -3.69
N GLN A 234 2.43 -8.37 -4.84
CA GLN A 234 1.31 -8.14 -5.75
C GLN A 234 -0.03 -8.45 -5.10
N VAL A 235 -0.14 -9.58 -4.40
CA VAL A 235 -1.37 -9.96 -3.67
C VAL A 235 -1.68 -8.94 -2.58
N ALA A 236 -0.68 -8.53 -1.79
CA ALA A 236 -0.87 -7.55 -0.72
C ALA A 236 -1.40 -6.21 -1.23
N VAL A 237 -0.87 -5.73 -2.35
CA VAL A 237 -1.32 -4.48 -2.98
C VAL A 237 -2.76 -4.63 -3.49
N TYR A 238 -3.10 -5.72 -4.16
CA TYR A 238 -4.48 -5.94 -4.64
C TYR A 238 -5.48 -6.00 -3.48
N VAL A 239 -5.19 -6.78 -2.46
CA VAL A 239 -6.08 -6.92 -1.31
C VAL A 239 -6.21 -5.59 -0.58
N ASN A 240 -5.11 -4.84 -0.38
CA ASN A 240 -5.18 -3.51 0.23
C ASN A 240 -6.12 -2.58 -0.55
N TYR A 241 -5.98 -2.50 -1.87
CA TYR A 241 -6.79 -1.59 -2.66
C TYR A 241 -8.27 -1.99 -2.75
N VAL A 242 -8.57 -3.30 -2.70
CA VAL A 242 -9.95 -3.78 -2.55
C VAL A 242 -10.52 -3.35 -1.20
N ILE A 243 -9.77 -3.53 -0.10
CA ILE A 243 -10.18 -3.08 1.23
C ILE A 243 -10.40 -1.58 1.24
N LEU A 244 -9.48 -0.79 0.67
CA LEU A 244 -9.61 0.67 0.58
C LEU A 244 -10.88 1.10 -0.13
N LEU A 245 -11.16 0.53 -1.32
CA LEU A 245 -12.35 0.88 -2.11
C LEU A 245 -13.65 0.47 -1.41
N VAL A 246 -13.68 -0.70 -0.77
CA VAL A 246 -14.84 -1.13 0.02
C VAL A 246 -15.03 -0.21 1.22
N SER A 247 -13.96 0.13 1.94
CA SER A 247 -14.04 1.04 3.07
C SER A 247 -14.50 2.44 2.67
N ASN A 248 -14.07 2.95 1.51
CA ASN A 248 -14.51 4.24 0.96
C ASN A 248 -16.02 4.28 0.65
N ILE A 249 -16.67 3.13 0.49
CA ILE A 249 -18.12 3.03 0.30
C ILE A 249 -18.84 2.85 1.64
N LEU A 250 -18.21 2.21 2.63
CA LEU A 250 -18.85 1.83 3.89
C LEU A 250 -18.70 2.85 5.01
N PHE A 251 -17.62 3.64 5.02
CA PHE A 251 -17.27 4.53 6.12
C PHE A 251 -17.09 5.96 5.62
N TYR A 252 -17.44 6.93 6.47
CA TYR A 252 -17.51 8.34 6.11
C TYR A 252 -16.90 9.23 7.19
N SER A 253 -16.54 10.46 6.81
CA SER A 253 -16.07 11.50 7.72
C SER A 253 -14.92 11.04 8.65
N SER A 254 -15.06 11.16 9.96
CA SER A 254 -14.03 10.79 10.96
C SER A 254 -13.63 9.32 10.89
N ASP A 255 -14.57 8.43 10.61
CA ASP A 255 -14.34 6.99 10.64
C ASP A 255 -13.46 6.57 9.45
N PHE A 256 -13.60 7.27 8.32
CA PHE A 256 -12.78 7.04 7.14
C PHE A 256 -11.30 7.41 7.38
N LEU A 257 -11.04 8.49 8.14
CA LEU A 257 -9.67 8.91 8.49
C LEU A 257 -8.94 7.84 9.31
N GLU A 258 -9.61 7.16 10.24
CA GLU A 258 -9.01 6.06 11.00
C GLU A 258 -8.65 4.88 10.09
N ILE A 259 -9.52 4.54 9.15
CA ILE A 259 -9.27 3.46 8.18
C ILE A 259 -8.11 3.80 7.26
N GLN A 260 -7.97 5.07 6.91
CA GLN A 260 -6.86 5.56 6.11
C GLN A 260 -5.52 5.39 6.83
N LEU A 261 -5.46 5.65 8.13
CA LEU A 261 -4.28 5.36 8.96
C LEU A 261 -3.99 3.85 9.00
N LEU A 262 -5.03 3.02 9.12
CA LEU A 262 -4.88 1.57 9.03
C LEU A 262 -4.36 1.13 7.65
N ASN A 263 -4.70 1.84 6.57
CA ASN A 263 -4.24 1.53 5.21
C ASN A 263 -2.71 1.48 5.12
N LEU A 264 -2.00 2.37 5.83
CA LEU A 264 -0.53 2.39 5.90
C LEU A 264 0.06 1.07 6.44
N ILE A 265 -0.69 0.33 7.26
CA ILE A 265 -0.27 -0.91 7.90
C ILE A 265 -0.63 -2.13 7.05
N THR A 266 -1.74 -2.07 6.32
CA THR A 266 -2.32 -3.23 5.61
C THR A 266 -1.38 -3.86 4.58
N ILE A 267 -0.71 -3.08 3.71
CA ILE A 267 0.18 -3.64 2.67
C ILE A 267 1.29 -4.50 3.30
N PRO A 268 2.14 -3.99 4.22
CA PRO A 268 3.20 -4.80 4.79
C PRO A 268 2.65 -5.94 5.66
N LEU A 269 1.52 -5.74 6.34
CA LEU A 269 0.88 -6.80 7.13
C LEU A 269 0.40 -7.96 6.25
N ILE A 270 -0.41 -7.69 5.22
CA ILE A 270 -0.93 -8.69 4.29
C ILE A 270 0.23 -9.38 3.57
N PHE A 271 1.25 -8.63 3.16
CA PHE A 271 2.47 -9.18 2.57
C PHE A 271 3.12 -10.21 3.49
N ILE A 272 3.37 -9.86 4.76
CA ILE A 272 4.01 -10.76 5.73
C ILE A 272 3.17 -12.02 5.91
N VAL A 273 1.87 -11.87 6.17
CA VAL A 273 0.96 -13.00 6.40
C VAL A 273 0.95 -13.94 5.20
N TRP A 274 0.74 -13.40 3.99
CA TRP A 274 0.69 -14.18 2.76
C TRP A 274 2.02 -14.87 2.45
N PHE A 275 3.14 -14.14 2.60
CA PHE A 275 4.47 -14.66 2.35
C PHE A 275 4.82 -15.82 3.29
N GLN A 276 4.58 -15.66 4.60
CA GLN A 276 4.86 -16.72 5.58
C GLN A 276 3.96 -17.94 5.38
N TYR A 277 2.68 -17.73 5.09
CA TYR A 277 1.75 -18.81 4.74
C TYR A 277 2.27 -19.64 3.55
N LYS A 278 2.66 -18.97 2.46
CA LYS A 278 3.13 -19.64 1.25
C LYS A 278 4.45 -20.39 1.44
N LEU A 279 5.38 -19.84 2.22
CA LEU A 279 6.61 -20.55 2.61
C LEU A 279 6.31 -21.81 3.41
N HIS A 280 5.42 -21.72 4.41
CA HIS A 280 5.06 -22.87 5.24
C HIS A 280 4.38 -23.97 4.43
N SER A 281 3.43 -23.61 3.56
CA SER A 281 2.76 -24.57 2.67
C SER A 281 3.75 -25.29 1.75
N THR A 282 4.72 -24.57 1.17
CA THR A 282 5.71 -25.16 0.27
C THR A 282 6.61 -26.16 1.01
N ASN A 283 7.06 -25.81 2.21
CA ASN A 283 7.87 -26.71 3.03
C ASN A 283 7.13 -28.00 3.34
N ASN A 284 5.85 -27.92 3.72
CA ASN A 284 5.03 -29.09 4.02
C ASN A 284 4.87 -30.01 2.80
N GLU A 285 4.65 -29.46 1.60
CA GLU A 285 4.61 -30.24 0.36
C GLU A 285 5.95 -30.95 0.06
N SER A 286 7.07 -30.28 0.32
CA SER A 286 8.40 -30.88 0.13
C SER A 286 8.68 -32.03 1.10
N HIS A 287 8.19 -31.92 2.33
CA HIS A 287 8.27 -32.99 3.32
C HIS A 287 7.42 -34.19 2.91
N LEU A 288 6.16 -33.96 2.51
CA LEU A 288 5.25 -35.02 2.05
C LEU A 288 5.84 -35.82 0.87
N LYS A 289 6.40 -35.11 -0.13
CA LYS A 289 7.05 -35.76 -1.29
C LYS A 289 8.20 -36.66 -0.88
N LYS A 290 9.06 -36.22 0.05
CA LYS A 290 10.19 -37.01 0.57
C LYS A 290 9.72 -38.28 1.31
N THR A 291 8.63 -38.19 2.06
CA THR A 291 8.10 -39.35 2.78
C THR A 291 7.50 -40.38 1.81
N THR A 292 6.83 -39.94 0.74
CA THR A 292 6.30 -40.85 -0.29
C THR A 292 7.38 -41.53 -1.14
N THR A 293 8.50 -40.87 -1.46
CA THR A 293 9.59 -41.51 -2.20
C THR A 293 10.43 -42.47 -1.37
N LEU A 294 10.44 -42.35 -0.04
CA LEU A 294 11.11 -43.31 0.85
C LEU A 294 10.25 -44.55 1.16
N ALA A 295 8.95 -44.51 0.83
CA ALA A 295 8.00 -45.59 1.05
C ALA A 295 7.79 -46.50 -0.18
N LEU A 296 8.46 -46.20 -1.30
CA LEU A 296 8.50 -46.98 -2.55
C LEU A 296 9.88 -47.61 -2.73
#